data_AF-A0A800JJA6-F1
#
_entry.id   AF-A0A800JJA6-F1
#
_cell.length_a   1.000
_cell.length_b   1.000
_cell.length_c   1.000
_cell.angle_alpha   90.00
_cell.angle_beta   90.00
_cell.angle_gamma   90.00
#
_symmetry.space_group_name_H-M   'P 1'
#
loop_
_entity.id
_entity.type
_entity.pdbx_description
1 polymer ?
#
loop_
_entity_poly.entity_id
_entity_poly.type
_entity_poly.pdbx_seq_one_letter_code
_entity_poly.pdbx_strand_id
1 'polypeptide(L)'
;MISRIQKIKTLEQKIDSLKREASAELKKTIIQKKKEIENLGQEYVQTFNEDFVFKVSVRKNDKKTHTKSASSRQRLTKEDKIKLQNQINKYISRSPHSISEICAKVGRPVNQVRNILQNTKGLKKQGAKRNTTYVIK
;
A
#
# COMPACT_ATOMS: atom_id res chain seq x y z
N MET A 1 49.77 -45.76 46.17
CA MET A 1 49.53 -45.19 44.83
C MET A 1 48.12 -45.48 44.26
N ILE A 2 47.44 -46.55 44.70
CA ILE A 2 46.13 -47.01 44.20
C ILE A 2 44.97 -46.01 44.42
N SER A 3 44.99 -45.23 45.50
CA SER A 3 43.90 -44.29 45.86
C SER A 3 43.77 -43.08 44.91
N ARG A 4 44.87 -42.58 44.34
CA ARG A 4 44.82 -41.46 43.37
C ARG A 4 44.21 -41.89 42.04
N ILE A 5 44.52 -43.10 41.55
CA ILE A 5 44.00 -43.63 40.29
C ILE A 5 42.48 -43.85 40.39
N GLN A 6 41.99 -44.35 41.53
CA GLN A 6 40.55 -44.50 41.78
C GLN A 6 39.83 -43.14 41.86
N LYS A 7 40.46 -42.12 42.48
CA LYS A 7 39.94 -40.75 42.49
C LYS A 7 39.86 -40.14 41.08
N ILE A 8 40.86 -40.38 40.24
CA ILE A 8 40.85 -39.88 38.85
C ILE A 8 39.71 -40.54 38.07
N LYS A 9 39.56 -41.87 38.14
CA LYS A 9 38.46 -42.58 37.45
C LYS A 9 37.07 -42.11 37.88
N THR A 10 36.86 -41.85 39.17
CA THR A 10 35.57 -41.34 39.68
C THR A 10 35.30 -39.91 39.24
N LEU A 11 36.33 -39.06 39.12
CA LEU A 11 36.19 -37.72 38.56
C LEU A 11 35.90 -37.75 37.05
N GLU A 12 36.52 -38.64 36.29
CA GLU A 12 36.25 -38.84 34.87
C GLU A 12 34.79 -39.24 34.63
N GLN A 13 34.28 -40.20 35.41
CA GLN A 13 32.86 -40.61 35.35
C GLN A 13 31.91 -39.45 35.67
N LYS A 14 32.23 -38.62 36.66
CA LYS A 14 31.44 -37.42 36.99
C LYS A 14 31.46 -36.41 35.85
N ILE A 15 32.62 -36.14 35.26
CA ILE A 15 32.75 -35.25 34.12
C ILE A 15 31.90 -35.74 32.94
N ASP A 16 31.91 -37.04 32.67
CA ASP A 16 31.12 -37.62 31.58
C ASP A 16 29.62 -37.54 31.85
N SER A 17 29.18 -37.75 33.10
CA SER A 17 27.77 -37.56 33.47
C SER A 17 27.32 -36.11 33.28
N LEU A 18 28.12 -35.15 33.74
CA LEU A 18 27.82 -33.71 33.60
C LEU A 18 27.78 -33.28 32.13
N LYS A 19 28.70 -33.79 31.30
CA LYS A 19 28.69 -33.53 29.85
C LYS A 19 27.40 -34.04 29.19
N ARG A 20 26.96 -35.25 29.56
CA ARG A 20 25.71 -35.83 29.04
C ARG A 20 24.50 -35.00 29.47
N GLU A 21 24.41 -34.62 30.75
CA GLU A 21 23.34 -33.78 31.28
C GLU A 21 23.29 -32.40 30.58
N ALA A 22 24.42 -31.70 30.50
CA ALA A 22 24.52 -30.41 29.81
C ALA A 22 24.14 -30.52 28.33
N SER A 23 24.57 -31.58 27.63
CA SER A 23 24.18 -31.80 26.23
C SER A 23 22.68 -32.08 26.05
N ALA A 24 22.07 -32.78 26.99
CA ALA A 24 20.64 -33.08 26.96
C ALA A 24 19.81 -31.82 27.21
N GLU A 25 20.25 -30.98 28.16
CA GLU A 25 19.64 -29.69 28.44
C GLU A 25 19.74 -28.74 27.23
N LEU A 26 20.94 -28.60 26.64
CA LEU A 26 21.13 -27.79 25.43
C LEU A 26 20.25 -28.26 24.28
N LYS A 27 20.11 -29.57 24.07
CA LYS A 27 19.20 -30.12 23.04
C LYS A 27 17.75 -29.72 23.31
N LYS A 28 17.28 -29.78 24.56
CA LYS A 28 15.93 -29.34 24.93
C LYS A 28 15.75 -27.85 24.65
N THR A 29 16.71 -27.01 25.05
CA THR A 29 16.67 -25.56 24.79
C THR A 29 16.64 -25.25 23.30
N ILE A 30 17.45 -25.94 22.49
CA ILE A 30 17.46 -25.77 21.02
C ILE A 30 16.08 -26.11 20.43
N ILE A 31 15.47 -27.22 20.86
CA ILE A 31 14.14 -27.63 20.38
C ILE A 31 13.08 -26.58 20.78
N GLN A 32 13.13 -26.07 22.01
CA GLN A 32 12.20 -25.04 22.47
C GLN A 32 12.35 -23.74 21.70
N LYS A 33 13.59 -23.27 21.48
CA LYS A 33 13.87 -22.07 20.68
C LYS A 33 13.49 -22.23 19.21
N LYS A 34 13.65 -23.42 18.62
CA LYS A 34 13.17 -23.70 17.26
C LYS A 34 11.65 -23.53 17.14
N LYS A 35 10.88 -24.08 18.10
CA LYS A 35 9.42 -23.90 18.14
C LYS A 35 9.02 -22.44 18.33
N GLU A 36 9.73 -21.71 19.19
CA GLU A 36 9.49 -20.27 19.39
C GLU A 36 9.71 -19.48 18.09
N ILE A 37 10.79 -19.75 17.36
CA ILE A 37 11.06 -19.12 16.05
C ILE A 37 9.98 -19.48 15.03
N GLU A 38 9.54 -20.74 14.98
CA GLU A 38 8.49 -21.18 14.07
C GLU A 38 7.15 -20.47 14.35
N ASN A 39 6.77 -20.35 15.63
CA ASN A 39 5.58 -19.61 16.04
C ASN A 39 5.69 -18.13 15.68
N LEU A 40 6.81 -17.47 15.98
CA LEU A 40 7.03 -16.07 15.61
C LEU A 40 7.01 -15.86 14.09
N GLY A 41 7.52 -16.83 13.31
CA GLY A 41 7.43 -16.81 11.85
C GLY A 41 5.99 -16.92 11.35
N GLN A 42 5.17 -17.77 11.96
CA GLN A 42 3.75 -17.87 11.64
C GLN A 42 2.98 -16.61 12.04
N GLU A 43 3.23 -16.05 13.22
CA GLU A 43 2.67 -14.77 13.67
C GLU A 43 3.03 -13.65 12.70
N TYR A 44 4.29 -13.53 12.28
CA TYR A 44 4.72 -12.55 11.29
C TYR A 44 3.98 -12.69 9.96
N VAL A 45 3.79 -13.91 9.46
CA VAL A 45 3.03 -14.14 8.22
C VAL A 45 1.55 -13.76 8.40
N GLN A 46 0.96 -14.04 9.56
CA GLN A 46 -0.41 -13.65 9.88
C GLN A 46 -0.55 -12.13 9.97
N THR A 47 0.29 -11.44 10.75
CA THR A 47 0.25 -9.98 10.87
C THR A 47 0.59 -9.30 9.55
N PHE A 48 1.53 -9.84 8.77
CA PHE A 48 1.81 -9.34 7.43
C PHE A 48 0.59 -9.50 6.52
N ASN A 49 -0.11 -10.62 6.58
CA ASN A 49 -1.36 -10.78 5.84
C ASN A 49 -2.47 -9.87 6.40
N GLU A 50 -2.56 -9.59 7.69
CA GLU A 50 -3.55 -8.66 8.25
C GLU A 50 -3.26 -7.20 7.87
N ASP A 51 -2.00 -6.78 7.93
CA ASP A 51 -1.55 -5.41 7.61
C ASP A 51 -1.47 -5.15 6.10
N PHE A 52 -1.13 -6.18 5.29
CA PHE A 52 -1.02 -6.09 3.84
C PHE A 52 -2.28 -6.54 3.09
N VAL A 53 -3.22 -7.24 3.75
CA VAL A 53 -4.64 -7.13 3.42
C VAL A 53 -5.09 -5.75 3.91
N PHE A 54 -4.56 -4.73 3.24
CA PHE A 54 -5.33 -3.55 2.92
C PHE A 54 -6.65 -4.12 2.41
N LYS A 55 -7.69 -4.08 3.26
CA LYS A 55 -9.07 -4.28 2.88
C LYS A 55 -9.36 -3.19 1.85
N VAL A 56 -8.91 -3.41 0.61
CA VAL A 56 -9.64 -2.96 -0.56
C VAL A 56 -10.93 -3.76 -0.46
N SER A 57 -11.82 -3.34 0.43
CA SER A 57 -13.23 -3.45 0.13
C SER A 57 -13.41 -2.56 -1.09
N VAL A 58 -13.05 -3.12 -2.26
CA VAL A 58 -13.70 -2.71 -3.48
C VAL A 58 -15.15 -3.05 -3.17
N ARG A 59 -15.89 -2.06 -2.66
CA ARG A 59 -17.34 -2.06 -2.78
C ARG A 59 -17.54 -2.31 -4.26
N LYS A 60 -17.86 -3.55 -4.63
CA LYS A 60 -18.35 -3.90 -5.95
C LYS A 60 -19.71 -3.21 -6.05
N ASN A 61 -19.66 -1.90 -6.29
CA ASN A 61 -20.73 -1.25 -6.96
C ASN A 61 -20.73 -1.92 -8.32
N ASP A 62 -21.72 -2.78 -8.56
CA ASP A 62 -22.13 -3.23 -9.89
C ASP A 62 -22.64 -2.03 -10.71
N LYS A 63 -21.79 -1.02 -10.84
CA LYS A 63 -21.92 0.02 -11.84
C LYS A 63 -21.24 -0.52 -13.06
N LYS A 64 -22.06 -0.97 -14.01
CA LYS A 64 -21.72 -1.23 -15.41
C LYS A 64 -20.45 -0.48 -15.78
N THR A 65 -19.34 -1.19 -15.84
CA THR A 65 -18.06 -0.68 -16.29
C THR A 65 -18.23 -0.33 -17.77
N HIS A 66 -18.63 0.92 -18.03
CA HIS A 66 -18.25 1.53 -19.30
C HIS A 66 -16.74 1.42 -19.36
N THR A 67 -16.25 0.56 -20.25
CA THR A 67 -14.86 0.42 -20.65
C THR A 67 -14.33 1.79 -21.06
N LYS A 68 -13.93 2.60 -20.07
CA LYS A 68 -13.10 3.77 -20.32
C LYS A 68 -11.80 3.20 -20.82
N SER A 69 -11.52 3.40 -22.11
CA SER A 69 -10.25 3.04 -22.73
C SER A 69 -9.13 3.46 -21.78
N ALA A 70 -8.18 2.55 -21.58
CA ALA A 70 -6.99 2.83 -20.78
C ALA A 70 -6.36 4.11 -21.32
N SER A 71 -6.61 5.23 -20.63
CA SER A 71 -6.09 6.53 -21.00
C SER A 71 -4.62 6.52 -20.65
N SER A 72 -3.82 5.94 -21.53
CA SER A 72 -2.40 6.25 -21.67
C SER A 72 -2.24 7.77 -21.61
N ARG A 73 -1.10 8.26 -21.08
CA ARG A 73 -0.76 9.70 -21.03
C ARG A 73 -0.51 10.24 -22.43
N GLN A 74 -1.50 10.16 -23.31
CA GLN A 74 -1.41 10.60 -24.69
C GLN A 74 -1.59 12.11 -24.72
N ARG A 75 -0.70 12.77 -25.46
CA ARG A 75 -0.78 14.21 -25.71
C ARG A 75 -2.00 14.47 -26.60
N LEU A 76 -2.90 15.35 -26.16
CA LEU A 76 -4.06 15.76 -26.95
C LEU A 76 -3.60 16.50 -28.21
N THR A 77 -4.18 16.16 -29.35
CA THR A 77 -4.07 16.91 -30.61
C THR A 77 -4.71 18.30 -30.46
N LYS A 78 -4.48 19.21 -31.42
CA LYS A 78 -5.04 20.57 -31.34
C LYS A 78 -6.57 20.53 -31.37
N GLU A 79 -7.13 19.67 -32.20
CA GLU A 79 -8.56 19.47 -32.39
C GLU A 79 -9.21 18.92 -31.12
N ASP A 80 -8.56 17.93 -30.48
CA ASP A 80 -9.07 17.35 -29.23
C ASP A 80 -9.04 18.34 -28.08
N LYS A 81 -8.03 19.23 -28.02
CA LYS A 81 -8.00 20.32 -27.03
C LYS A 81 -9.19 21.26 -27.20
N ILE A 82 -9.53 21.63 -28.43
CA ILE A 82 -10.68 22.52 -28.72
C ILE A 82 -11.99 21.84 -28.32
N LYS A 83 -12.19 20.57 -28.71
CA LYS A 83 -13.37 19.79 -28.32
C LYS A 83 -13.51 19.70 -26.80
N LEU A 84 -12.39 19.41 -26.13
CA LEU A 84 -12.32 19.31 -24.67
C LEU A 84 -12.64 20.64 -23.98
N GLN A 85 -12.10 21.75 -24.49
CA GLN A 85 -12.39 23.09 -24.01
C GLN A 85 -13.87 23.45 -24.17
N ASN A 86 -14.46 23.17 -25.33
CA ASN A 86 -15.89 23.42 -25.57
C ASN A 86 -16.78 22.61 -24.61
N GLN A 87 -16.42 21.35 -24.36
CA GLN A 87 -17.14 20.49 -23.43
C GLN A 87 -17.06 21.00 -21.99
N ILE A 88 -15.87 21.44 -21.55
CA ILE A 88 -15.66 22.03 -20.22
C ILE A 88 -16.44 23.34 -20.10
N ASN A 89 -16.38 24.21 -21.11
CA ASN A 89 -17.09 25.50 -21.11
C ASN A 89 -18.61 25.32 -21.01
N LYS A 90 -19.18 24.41 -21.81
CA LYS A 90 -20.61 24.09 -21.77
C LYS A 90 -21.05 23.54 -20.41
N TYR A 91 -20.16 22.86 -19.70
CA TYR A 91 -20.46 22.29 -18.39
C TYR A 91 -20.41 23.35 -17.29
N ILE A 92 -19.39 24.22 -17.31
CA ILE A 92 -19.20 25.28 -16.32
C ILE A 92 -20.17 26.46 -16.53
N SER A 93 -20.67 26.68 -17.76
CA SER A 93 -21.61 27.77 -18.03
C SER A 93 -22.96 27.61 -17.33
N ARG A 94 -23.31 26.40 -16.88
CA ARG A 94 -24.59 26.11 -16.21
C ARG A 94 -24.54 26.36 -14.71
N SER A 95 -23.42 26.03 -14.07
CA SER A 95 -23.24 26.19 -12.63
C SER A 95 -21.75 26.13 -12.27
N PRO A 96 -21.37 26.67 -11.08
CA PRO A 96 -20.03 26.48 -10.54
C PRO A 96 -19.72 25.00 -10.32
N HIS A 97 -18.57 24.55 -10.79
CA HIS A 97 -18.13 23.15 -10.59
C HIS A 97 -16.69 23.08 -10.10
N SER A 98 -16.43 22.09 -9.25
CA SER A 98 -15.09 21.72 -8.79
C SER A 98 -14.29 21.03 -9.90
N ILE A 99 -12.95 21.03 -9.76
CA ILE A 99 -12.08 20.33 -10.73
C ILE A 99 -12.39 18.83 -10.80
N SER A 100 -12.75 18.21 -9.66
CA SER A 100 -13.12 16.80 -9.57
C SER A 100 -14.39 16.49 -10.37
N GLU A 101 -15.41 17.33 -10.29
CA GLU A 101 -16.67 17.16 -11.04
C GLU A 101 -16.42 17.33 -12.54
N ILE A 102 -15.62 18.32 -12.93
CA ILE A 102 -15.24 18.52 -14.34
C ILE A 102 -14.48 17.29 -14.85
N CYS A 103 -13.52 16.77 -14.10
CA CYS A 103 -12.78 15.57 -14.48
C CYS A 103 -13.69 14.33 -14.60
N ALA A 104 -14.66 14.17 -13.69
CA ALA A 104 -15.62 13.08 -13.74
C ALA A 104 -16.52 13.15 -14.98
N LYS A 105 -16.99 14.36 -15.33
CA LYS A 105 -17.87 14.58 -16.49
C LYS A 105 -17.15 14.35 -17.81
N VAL A 106 -15.91 14.78 -17.88
CA VAL A 106 -15.11 14.79 -19.11
C VAL A 106 -14.28 13.52 -19.29
N GLY A 107 -14.02 12.79 -18.20
CA GLY A 107 -13.29 11.52 -18.22
C GLY A 107 -11.79 11.68 -18.52
N ARG A 108 -11.20 12.83 -18.17
CA ARG A 108 -9.79 13.13 -18.44
C ARG A 108 -9.00 13.37 -17.15
N PRO A 109 -7.67 13.14 -17.15
CA PRO A 109 -6.81 13.42 -16.02
C PRO A 109 -6.85 14.88 -15.58
N VAL A 110 -6.71 15.11 -14.26
CA VAL A 110 -6.75 16.44 -13.63
C VAL A 110 -5.78 17.42 -14.28
N ASN A 111 -4.58 16.97 -14.66
CA ASN A 111 -3.57 17.82 -15.28
C ASN A 111 -4.02 18.37 -16.65
N GLN A 112 -4.70 17.55 -17.47
CA GLN A 112 -5.20 17.99 -18.77
C GLN A 112 -6.33 19.01 -18.62
N VAL A 113 -7.26 18.75 -17.69
CA VAL A 113 -8.36 19.66 -17.38
C VAL A 113 -7.82 20.99 -16.82
N ARG A 114 -6.86 20.94 -15.89
CA ARG A 114 -6.23 22.13 -15.32
C ARG A 114 -5.56 23.00 -16.38
N ASN A 115 -4.82 22.40 -17.32
CA ASN A 115 -4.16 23.13 -18.39
C ASN A 115 -5.17 23.85 -19.31
N ILE A 116 -6.35 23.27 -19.53
CA ILE A 116 -7.40 23.92 -20.34
C ILE A 116 -8.06 25.05 -19.57
N LEU A 117 -8.40 24.82 -18.30
CA LEU A 117 -8.99 25.86 -17.44
C LEU A 117 -8.07 27.08 -17.32
N GLN A 118 -6.76 26.89 -17.21
CA GLN A 118 -5.79 27.99 -17.18
C GLN A 118 -5.79 28.84 -18.47
N ASN A 119 -6.05 28.23 -19.62
CA ASN A 119 -6.09 28.90 -20.92
C ASN A 119 -7.48 29.41 -21.31
N THR A 120 -8.50 29.18 -20.47
CA THR A 120 -9.87 29.58 -20.77
C THR A 120 -10.09 31.04 -20.39
N LYS A 121 -10.36 31.88 -21.39
CA LYS A 121 -10.69 33.30 -21.18
C LYS A 121 -11.98 33.44 -20.38
N GLY A 122 -12.03 34.40 -19.45
CA GLY A 122 -13.22 34.69 -18.64
C GLY A 122 -13.46 33.73 -17.46
N LEU A 123 -12.59 32.75 -17.24
CA LEU A 123 -12.73 31.80 -16.13
C LEU A 123 -12.35 32.46 -14.79
N LYS A 124 -13.27 32.40 -13.83
CA LYS A 124 -13.04 32.80 -12.43
C LYS A 124 -13.04 31.59 -11.52
N LYS A 125 -12.16 31.62 -10.52
CA LYS A 125 -12.16 30.67 -9.40
C LYS A 125 -12.97 31.27 -8.25
N GLN A 126 -13.86 30.48 -7.66
CA GLN A 126 -14.65 30.84 -6.48
C GLN A 126 -14.37 29.84 -5.36
N GLY A 127 -14.38 30.31 -4.10
CA GLY A 127 -14.14 29.48 -2.92
C GLY A 127 -12.67 29.38 -2.48
N ALA A 128 -12.46 28.75 -1.32
CA ALA A 128 -11.15 28.66 -0.67
C ALA A 128 -10.65 27.20 -0.59
N LYS A 129 -9.34 27.01 -0.83
CA LYS A 129 -8.62 25.74 -0.68
C LYS A 129 -9.34 24.56 -1.38
N ARG A 130 -9.92 23.64 -0.61
CA ARG A 130 -10.55 22.40 -1.10
C ARG A 130 -11.88 22.64 -1.79
N ASN A 131 -12.55 23.76 -1.54
CA ASN A 131 -13.87 24.08 -2.10
C ASN A 131 -13.76 25.03 -3.31
N THR A 132 -12.63 24.97 -4.03
CA THR A 132 -12.42 25.81 -5.22
C THR A 132 -13.29 25.32 -6.37
N THR A 133 -14.21 26.16 -6.83
CA THR A 133 -15.06 25.95 -8.00
C THR A 133 -14.67 26.92 -9.12
N TYR A 134 -15.05 26.58 -10.35
CA TYR A 134 -14.78 27.35 -11.55
C TYR A 134 -16.10 27.85 -12.13
N VAL A 135 -16.11 29.11 -12.58
CA VAL A 135 -17.27 29.79 -13.18
C VAL A 135 -16.80 30.61 -14.38
N ILE A 136 -17.61 30.66 -15.44
CA ILE A 136 -17.36 31.56 -16.58
C ILE A 136 -18.04 32.89 -16.28
N LYS A 137 -17.28 33.98 -16.33
CA LYS A 137 -17.79 35.35 -16.20
C LYS A 137 -18.54 35.78 -17.45
#